data_AF-A0A9D7JVK8-F1
#
_entry.id   AF-A0A9D7JVK8-F1
#
_cell.length_a   1.000
_cell.length_b   1.000
_cell.length_c   1.000
_cell.angle_alpha   90.00
_cell.angle_beta   90.00
_cell.angle_gamma   90.00
#
_symmetry.space_group_name_H-M   'P 1'
#
loop_
_entity.id
_entity.type
_entity.pdbx_description
1 polymer ?
#
loop_
_entity_poly.entity_id
_entity_poly.type
_entity_poly.pdbx_seq_one_letter_code
_entity_poly.pdbx_strand_id
1 'polypeptide(L)'
;MVSITLVTFCFLVYTGWTYYTLPIEERFFHTLHPIFKPSGLLGHGLGIIGSLCMIVGVFSYMIRKRKRSLSRVGTLKNWLEFHIFLCSIGPIMVLFHTAFKFGGIVAISFWSMVAVVASGVIGRFIYNQIPRSIQGQELTLGEVMSIRQNVHSELETLSAHTHMGLDTLFNQQTQTVQVGNSKSLISSLWNDFKNDYTKFRSIKLGFRSSGIPKVDQNRILKLIKTEFQLRRKINHLHSMQMLFRSWHVVHLPFALIMLVIMIVHIIITLTFGYKWIF
;
A
#
# COMPACT_ATOMS: atom_id res chain seq x y z
N MET A 1 5.97 9.47 6.37
CA MET A 1 4.51 9.20 6.25
C MET A 1 4.07 8.06 7.14
N VAL A 2 4.52 6.81 6.91
CA VAL A 2 4.15 5.65 7.77
C VAL A 2 4.42 5.90 9.26
N SER A 3 5.61 6.41 9.60
CA SER A 3 5.95 6.73 11.00
C SER A 3 5.02 7.76 11.62
N ILE A 4 4.57 8.77 10.86
CA ILE A 4 3.64 9.79 11.35
C ILE A 4 2.29 9.13 11.64
N THR A 5 1.76 8.33 10.72
CA THR A 5 0.50 7.61 10.90
C THR A 5 0.55 6.70 12.14
N LEU A 6 1.67 6.00 12.34
CA LEU A 6 1.86 5.09 13.47
C LEU A 6 2.00 5.86 14.80
N VAL A 7 2.75 6.96 14.81
CA VAL A 7 2.87 7.86 15.97
C VAL A 7 1.51 8.47 16.33
N THR A 8 0.74 8.95 15.36
CA THR A 8 -0.63 9.46 15.59
C THR A 8 -1.53 8.39 16.20
N PHE A 9 -1.50 7.17 15.66
CA PHE A 9 -2.27 6.05 16.22
C PHE A 9 -1.85 5.75 17.67
N CYS A 10 -0.55 5.56 17.93
CA CYS A 10 -0.05 5.28 19.27
C CYS A 10 -0.35 6.41 20.25
N PHE A 11 -0.25 7.67 19.83
CA PHE A 11 -0.59 8.83 20.64
C PHE A 11 -2.08 8.85 21.01
N LEU A 12 -2.99 8.59 20.06
CA LEU A 12 -4.43 8.52 20.33
C LEU A 12 -4.80 7.34 21.24
N VAL A 13 -4.17 6.18 21.03
CA VAL A 13 -4.32 5.02 21.92
C VAL A 13 -3.84 5.36 23.34
N TYR A 14 -2.66 5.96 23.47
CA TYR A 14 -2.08 6.30 24.77
C TYR A 14 -2.92 7.34 25.52
N THR A 15 -3.30 8.43 24.86
CA THR A 15 -4.09 9.51 25.47
C THR A 15 -5.51 9.08 25.85
N GLY A 16 -6.12 8.18 25.08
CA GLY A 16 -7.47 7.67 25.33
C GLY A 16 -7.52 6.31 26.03
N TRP A 17 -6.39 5.74 26.47
CA TRP A 17 -6.32 4.33 26.92
C TRP A 17 -7.35 4.00 28.01
N THR A 18 -7.39 4.81 29.07
CA THR A 18 -8.30 4.63 30.20
C THR A 18 -9.76 4.79 29.81
N TYR A 19 -10.05 5.60 28.79
CA TYR A 19 -11.40 5.86 28.31
C TYR A 19 -11.89 4.77 27.33
N TYR A 20 -11.06 4.35 26.38
CA TYR A 20 -11.45 3.41 25.32
C TYR A 20 -11.45 1.94 25.77
N THR A 21 -10.77 1.60 26.86
CA THR A 21 -10.77 0.24 27.44
C THR A 21 -12.03 -0.07 28.27
N LEU A 22 -12.73 0.96 28.74
CA LEU A 22 -14.01 0.80 29.47
C LEU A 22 -15.13 0.29 28.55
N PRO A 23 -16.09 -0.49 29.09
CA PRO A 23 -17.36 -0.79 28.42
C PRO A 23 -18.10 0.48 27.96
N ILE A 24 -18.89 0.37 26.90
CA ILE A 24 -19.53 1.51 26.22
C ILE A 24 -20.46 2.29 27.18
N GLU A 25 -21.08 1.56 28.12
CA GLU A 25 -22.02 2.01 29.14
C GLU A 25 -21.28 2.79 30.25
N GLU A 26 -20.12 2.29 30.68
CA GLU A 26 -19.34 2.89 31.77
C GLU A 26 -18.59 4.15 31.35
N ARG A 27 -18.29 4.29 30.05
CA ARG A 27 -17.62 5.49 29.49
C ARG A 27 -18.33 6.78 29.83
N PHE A 28 -19.65 6.78 30.03
CA PHE A 28 -20.39 7.99 30.38
C PHE A 28 -19.93 8.61 31.71
N PHE A 29 -19.52 7.78 32.67
CA PHE A 29 -19.09 8.21 34.01
C PHE A 29 -17.60 8.60 34.06
N HIS A 30 -16.84 8.34 33.00
CA HIS A 30 -15.42 8.64 32.97
C HIS A 30 -15.18 10.16 32.82
N THR A 31 -14.21 10.70 33.55
CA THR A 31 -13.88 12.15 33.56
C THR A 31 -13.55 12.70 32.18
N LEU A 32 -12.97 11.88 31.30
CA LEU A 32 -12.60 12.25 29.93
C LEU A 32 -13.76 12.14 28.92
N HIS A 33 -14.94 11.65 29.32
CA HIS A 33 -16.10 11.50 28.42
C HIS A 33 -16.52 12.80 27.72
N PRO A 34 -16.59 13.97 28.39
CA PRO A 34 -16.97 15.22 27.73
C PRO A 34 -16.03 15.63 26.60
N ILE A 35 -14.78 15.17 26.66
CA ILE A 35 -13.72 15.52 25.71
C ILE A 35 -13.68 14.52 24.53
N PHE A 36 -13.74 13.22 24.80
CA PHE A 36 -13.58 12.16 23.78
C PHE A 36 -14.89 11.62 23.18
N LYS A 37 -16.05 11.96 23.75
CA LYS A 37 -17.32 11.61 23.09
C LYS A 37 -17.38 12.23 21.68
N PRO A 38 -18.15 11.68 20.73
CA PRO A 38 -18.19 12.19 19.35
C PRO A 38 -18.54 13.68 19.22
N SER A 39 -19.36 14.21 20.14
CA SER A 39 -19.73 15.63 20.24
C SER A 39 -18.82 16.45 21.17
N GLY A 40 -17.80 15.83 21.76
CA GLY A 40 -16.82 16.48 22.63
C GLY A 40 -15.75 17.22 21.83
N LEU A 41 -14.97 18.08 22.48
CA LEU A 41 -14.00 18.95 21.80
C LEU A 41 -12.99 18.16 20.96
N LEU A 42 -12.36 17.13 21.53
CA LEU A 42 -11.39 16.29 20.81
C LEU A 42 -12.10 15.31 19.88
N GLY A 43 -13.15 14.64 20.35
CA GLY A 43 -13.89 13.68 19.53
C GLY A 43 -14.39 14.33 18.23
N HIS A 44 -15.08 15.47 18.32
CA HIS A 44 -15.62 16.18 17.16
C HIS A 44 -14.51 16.75 16.27
N GLY A 45 -13.44 17.30 16.86
CA GLY A 45 -12.27 17.79 16.12
C GLY A 45 -11.59 16.68 15.30
N LEU A 46 -11.45 15.47 15.86
CA LEU A 46 -10.95 14.30 15.14
C LEU A 46 -11.85 13.92 13.96
N GLY A 47 -13.17 14.05 14.10
CA GLY A 47 -14.13 13.85 13.02
C GLY A 47 -13.93 14.84 11.87
N ILE A 48 -13.87 16.14 12.19
CA ILE A 48 -13.67 17.20 11.19
C ILE A 48 -12.34 17.04 10.47
N ILE A 49 -11.24 16.94 11.21
CA ILE A 49 -9.90 16.83 10.61
C ILE A 49 -9.76 15.52 9.84
N GLY A 50 -10.31 14.42 10.36
CA GLY A 50 -10.31 13.12 9.70
C GLY A 50 -11.08 13.12 8.38
N SER A 51 -12.30 13.66 8.36
CA SER A 51 -13.11 13.83 7.15
C SER A 51 -12.42 14.76 6.14
N LEU A 52 -11.82 15.87 6.59
CA LEU A 52 -11.07 16.77 5.72
C LEU A 52 -9.87 16.07 5.09
N CYS A 53 -9.12 15.26 5.85
CA CYS A 53 -8.02 14.45 5.33
C CYS A 53 -8.50 13.51 4.22
N MET A 54 -9.62 12.79 4.44
CA MET A 54 -10.17 11.89 3.42
C MET A 54 -10.62 12.63 2.16
N ILE A 55 -11.34 13.75 2.30
CA ILE A 55 -11.78 14.59 1.18
C ILE A 55 -10.55 15.06 0.39
N VAL A 56 -9.61 15.73 1.05
CA VAL A 56 -8.39 16.24 0.39
C VAL A 56 -7.60 15.10 -0.25
N GLY A 57 -7.47 13.95 0.41
CA GLY A 57 -6.79 12.77 -0.12
C GLY A 57 -7.42 12.26 -1.41
N VAL A 58 -8.74 12.10 -1.46
CA VAL A 58 -9.46 11.61 -2.65
C VAL A 58 -9.43 12.63 -3.78
N PHE A 59 -9.79 13.88 -3.50
CA PHE A 59 -9.87 14.94 -4.51
C PHE A 59 -8.49 15.29 -5.10
N SER A 60 -7.45 15.36 -4.26
CA SER A 60 -6.09 15.67 -4.74
C SER A 60 -5.62 14.68 -5.81
N TYR A 61 -5.81 13.38 -5.59
CA TYR A 61 -5.46 12.34 -6.56
C TYR A 61 -6.34 12.38 -7.82
N MET A 62 -7.67 12.53 -7.67
CA MET A 62 -8.59 12.64 -8.81
C MET A 62 -8.26 13.83 -9.72
N ILE A 63 -8.01 15.01 -9.12
CA ILE A 63 -7.67 16.23 -9.85
C ILE A 63 -6.34 16.04 -10.59
N ARG A 64 -5.32 15.48 -9.93
CA ARG A 64 -4.02 15.20 -10.55
C ARG A 64 -4.12 14.21 -11.71
N LYS A 65 -5.01 13.22 -11.63
CA LYS A 65 -5.23 12.25 -12.70
C LYS A 65 -5.93 12.88 -13.92
N ARG A 66 -6.81 13.87 -13.71
CA ARG A 66 -7.58 14.53 -14.78
C ARG A 66 -6.87 15.73 -15.42
N LYS A 67 -6.14 16.53 -14.64
CA LYS A 67 -5.53 17.78 -15.13
C LYS A 67 -4.05 17.59 -15.47
N ARG A 68 -3.72 17.57 -16.78
CA ARG A 68 -2.33 17.53 -17.27
C ARG A 68 -1.48 18.73 -16.83
N SER A 69 -2.07 19.90 -16.57
CA SER A 69 -1.35 21.10 -16.11
C SER A 69 -0.62 20.87 -14.76
N LEU A 70 -1.18 20.03 -13.88
CA LEU A 70 -0.57 19.67 -12.60
C LEU A 70 0.56 18.62 -12.72
N SER A 71 0.93 18.23 -13.94
CA SER A 71 2.09 17.35 -14.18
C SER A 71 3.42 17.95 -13.74
N ARG A 72 3.50 19.29 -13.66
CA ARG A 72 4.66 20.04 -13.15
C ARG A 72 4.82 19.94 -11.64
N VAL A 73 3.72 19.68 -10.92
CA VAL A 73 3.71 19.59 -9.45
C VAL A 73 3.86 18.12 -9.07
N GLY A 74 5.06 17.56 -9.17
CA GLY A 74 5.39 16.21 -8.69
C GLY A 74 4.92 15.02 -9.56
N THR A 75 5.58 13.88 -9.33
CA THR A 75 5.32 12.61 -10.03
C THR A 75 4.00 11.99 -9.58
N LEU A 76 3.38 11.18 -10.44
CA LEU A 76 2.12 10.48 -10.11
C LEU A 76 2.27 9.59 -8.86
N LYS A 77 3.46 9.00 -8.68
CA LYS A 77 3.82 8.21 -7.50
C LYS A 77 3.66 9.00 -6.21
N ASN A 78 4.16 10.24 -6.16
CA ASN A 78 4.10 11.08 -4.95
C ASN A 78 2.66 11.45 -4.58
N TRP A 79 1.80 11.72 -5.56
CA TRP A 79 0.38 11.97 -5.31
C TRP A 79 -0.37 10.74 -4.81
N LEU A 80 -0.04 9.56 -5.33
CA LEU A 80 -0.58 8.31 -4.80
C LEU A 80 -0.13 8.07 -3.35
N GLU A 81 1.14 8.35 -3.04
CA GLU A 81 1.66 8.24 -1.67
C GLU A 81 0.99 9.24 -0.72
N PHE A 82 0.75 10.47 -1.18
CA PHE A 82 0.01 11.48 -0.43
C PHE A 82 -1.45 11.08 -0.20
N HIS A 83 -2.12 10.56 -1.22
CA HIS A 83 -3.48 10.00 -1.10
C HIS A 83 -3.56 8.88 -0.07
N ILE A 84 -2.65 7.90 -0.14
CA ILE A 84 -2.61 6.77 0.80
C ILE A 84 -2.35 7.30 2.22
N PHE A 85 -1.45 8.26 2.38
CA PHE A 85 -1.16 8.86 3.69
C PHE A 85 -2.41 9.51 4.30
N LEU A 86 -3.07 10.41 3.57
CA LEU A 86 -4.27 11.11 4.04
C LEU A 86 -5.45 10.16 4.28
N CYS A 87 -5.63 9.18 3.39
CA CYS A 87 -6.69 8.17 3.51
C CYS A 87 -6.34 7.03 4.49
N SER A 88 -5.17 7.08 5.14
CA SER A 88 -4.85 6.21 6.29
C SER A 88 -5.01 6.96 7.60
N ILE A 89 -4.52 8.20 7.69
CA ILE A 89 -4.65 9.02 8.91
C ILE A 89 -6.10 9.47 9.15
N GLY A 90 -6.84 9.80 8.09
CA GLY A 90 -8.24 10.21 8.17
C GLY A 90 -9.13 9.16 8.84
N PRO A 91 -9.15 7.90 8.35
CA PRO A 91 -9.87 6.81 9.00
C PRO A 91 -9.45 6.51 10.43
N ILE A 92 -8.17 6.67 10.77
CA ILE A 92 -7.71 6.55 12.16
C ILE A 92 -8.39 7.63 13.02
N MET A 93 -8.35 8.90 12.60
CA MET A 93 -8.99 9.98 13.36
C MET A 93 -10.51 9.79 13.46
N VAL A 94 -11.16 9.35 12.37
CA VAL A 94 -12.60 9.05 12.37
C VAL A 94 -12.94 7.86 13.28
N LEU A 95 -12.11 6.82 13.33
CA LEU A 95 -12.30 5.70 14.26
C LEU A 95 -12.36 6.19 15.70
N PHE A 96 -11.40 7.04 16.11
CA PHE A 96 -11.37 7.63 17.45
C PHE A 96 -12.52 8.62 17.71
N HIS A 97 -12.97 9.35 16.68
CA HIS A 97 -14.15 10.22 16.74
C HIS A 97 -15.43 9.45 17.10
N THR A 98 -15.63 8.25 16.54
CA THR A 98 -16.83 7.44 16.86
C THR A 98 -16.85 6.93 18.30
N ALA A 99 -15.75 7.09 19.04
CA ALA A 99 -15.54 6.49 20.34
C ALA A 99 -15.87 4.99 20.37
N PHE A 100 -15.60 4.28 19.27
CA PHE A 100 -15.89 2.86 19.06
C PHE A 100 -17.38 2.48 19.28
N LYS A 101 -18.30 3.43 19.07
CA LYS A 101 -19.74 3.17 19.10
C LYS A 101 -20.24 3.04 17.65
N PHE A 102 -20.57 1.82 17.25
CA PHE A 102 -21.06 1.53 15.90
C PHE A 102 -22.56 1.20 15.96
N GLY A 103 -23.41 2.01 15.31
CA GLY A 103 -24.85 1.79 15.30
C GLY A 103 -25.54 2.47 14.12
N GLY A 104 -26.71 1.95 13.73
CA GLY A 104 -27.54 2.49 12.67
C GLY A 104 -26.82 2.64 11.32
N ILE A 105 -27.15 3.69 10.57
CA ILE A 105 -26.54 3.98 9.26
C ILE A 105 -25.04 4.27 9.32
N VAL A 106 -24.54 4.71 10.49
CA VAL A 106 -23.12 4.99 10.72
C VAL A 106 -22.29 3.71 10.68
N ALA A 107 -22.85 2.56 11.08
CA ALA A 107 -22.16 1.27 10.97
C ALA A 107 -21.87 0.91 9.51
N ILE A 108 -22.78 1.22 8.57
CA ILE A 108 -22.57 0.98 7.14
C ILE A 108 -21.40 1.83 6.63
N SER A 109 -21.35 3.12 7.01
CA SER A 109 -20.23 4.00 6.66
C SER A 109 -18.90 3.50 7.23
N PHE A 110 -18.91 3.06 8.49
CA PHE A 110 -17.72 2.54 9.18
C PHE A 110 -17.17 1.29 8.48
N TRP A 111 -18.00 0.28 8.23
CA TRP A 111 -17.55 -0.93 7.54
C TRP A 111 -17.16 -0.68 6.09
N SER A 112 -17.82 0.27 5.41
CA SER A 112 -17.39 0.72 4.08
C SER A 112 -16.00 1.38 4.13
N MET A 113 -15.73 2.23 5.12
CA MET A 113 -14.42 2.84 5.34
C MET A 113 -13.34 1.77 5.60
N VAL A 114 -13.62 0.78 6.45
CA VAL A 114 -12.72 -0.35 6.70
C VAL A 114 -12.43 -1.13 5.41
N ALA A 115 -13.45 -1.42 4.61
CA ALA A 115 -13.30 -2.09 3.32
C ALA A 115 -12.45 -1.27 2.33
N VAL A 116 -12.62 0.05 2.28
CA VAL A 116 -11.82 0.96 1.44
C VAL A 116 -10.35 0.97 1.88
N VAL A 117 -10.07 1.06 3.19
CA VAL A 117 -8.70 1.02 3.72
C VAL A 117 -8.04 -0.32 3.44
N ALA A 118 -8.72 -1.43 3.75
CA ALA A 118 -8.21 -2.78 3.51
C ALA A 118 -7.96 -3.03 2.02
N SER A 119 -8.91 -2.68 1.15
CA SER A 119 -8.73 -2.77 -0.29
C SER A 119 -7.62 -1.82 -0.79
N GLY A 120 -7.42 -0.65 -0.17
CA GLY A 120 -6.32 0.26 -0.49
C GLY A 120 -4.94 -0.34 -0.23
N VAL A 121 -4.78 -1.09 0.87
CA VAL A 121 -3.54 -1.85 1.16
C VAL A 121 -3.29 -2.90 0.07
N ILE A 122 -4.32 -3.65 -0.32
CA ILE A 122 -4.24 -4.62 -1.44
C ILE A 122 -3.87 -3.92 -2.75
N GLY A 123 -4.49 -2.77 -3.03
CA GLY A 123 -4.19 -1.96 -4.20
C GLY A 123 -2.72 -1.49 -4.24
N ARG A 124 -2.16 -1.06 -3.10
CA ARG A 124 -0.75 -0.68 -3.01
C ARG A 124 0.18 -1.88 -3.22
N PHE A 125 -0.18 -3.06 -2.72
CA PHE A 125 0.58 -4.28 -2.96
C PHE A 125 0.63 -4.59 -4.47
N ILE A 126 -0.53 -4.61 -5.14
CA ILE A 126 -0.61 -4.85 -6.60
C ILE A 126 0.18 -3.78 -7.37
N TYR A 127 0.03 -2.51 -6.98
CA TYR A 127 0.72 -1.39 -7.62
C TYR A 127 2.26 -1.54 -7.59
N ASN A 128 2.83 -2.04 -6.48
CA ASN A 128 4.27 -2.23 -6.35
C ASN A 128 4.82 -3.37 -7.23
N GLN A 129 3.97 -4.33 -7.60
CA GLN A 129 4.36 -5.46 -8.44
C GLN A 129 4.41 -5.11 -9.93
N ILE A 130 3.66 -4.08 -10.36
CA ILE A 130 3.69 -3.59 -11.74
C ILE A 130 4.98 -2.76 -11.94
N PRO A 131 5.88 -3.16 -12.85
CA PRO A 131 7.08 -2.41 -13.18
C PRO A 131 6.70 -1.06 -13.79
N ARG A 132 7.27 0.01 -13.24
CA ARG A 132 7.04 1.38 -13.68
C ARG A 132 8.37 2.12 -13.82
N SER A 133 8.40 3.08 -14.74
CA SER A 133 9.54 3.99 -14.92
C SER A 133 9.72 4.89 -13.69
N ILE A 134 10.85 5.59 -13.62
CA ILE A 134 11.16 6.55 -12.53
C ILE A 134 10.09 7.65 -12.46
N GLN A 135 9.50 8.01 -13.60
CA GLN A 135 8.42 8.98 -13.74
C GLN A 135 7.03 8.40 -13.38
N GLY A 136 6.93 7.09 -13.10
CA GLY A 136 5.71 6.41 -12.69
C GLY A 136 4.84 5.89 -13.83
N GLN A 137 5.34 5.90 -15.07
CA GLN A 137 4.64 5.33 -16.23
C GLN A 137 4.77 3.80 -16.22
N GLU A 138 3.74 3.09 -16.68
CA GLU A 138 3.79 1.63 -16.79
C GLU A 138 4.84 1.24 -17.83
N LEU A 139 5.80 0.40 -17.45
CA LEU A 139 6.76 -0.12 -18.40
C LEU A 139 6.09 -1.21 -19.24
N THR A 140 6.30 -1.13 -20.54
CA THR A 140 5.91 -2.19 -21.46
C THR A 140 6.74 -3.45 -21.19
N LEU A 141 6.21 -4.62 -21.56
CA LEU A 141 6.95 -5.87 -21.45
C LEU A 141 8.31 -5.80 -22.16
N GLY A 142 8.37 -5.14 -23.33
CA GLY A 142 9.61 -4.95 -24.09
C GLY A 142 10.67 -4.16 -23.32
N GLU A 143 10.27 -3.08 -22.64
CA GLU A 143 11.19 -2.28 -21.81
C GLU A 143 11.68 -3.06 -20.58
N VAL A 144 10.83 -3.86 -19.95
CA VAL A 144 11.25 -4.68 -18.81
C VAL A 144 12.19 -5.80 -19.26
N MET A 145 11.94 -6.38 -20.44
CA MET A 145 12.83 -7.37 -21.05
C MET A 145 14.18 -6.77 -21.46
N SER A 146 14.23 -5.55 -21.97
CA SER A 146 15.50 -4.88 -22.30
C SER A 146 16.31 -4.55 -21.06
N ILE A 147 15.67 -4.10 -19.97
CA ILE A 147 16.34 -3.93 -18.67
C ILE A 147 16.91 -5.25 -18.19
N ARG A 148 16.15 -6.34 -18.29
CA ARG A 148 16.63 -7.68 -17.94
C ARG A 148 17.82 -8.09 -18.79
N GLN A 149 17.78 -7.84 -20.10
CA GLN A 149 18.88 -8.17 -21.01
C GLN A 149 20.17 -7.43 -20.64
N ASN A 150 20.07 -6.16 -20.23
CA ASN A 150 21.23 -5.39 -19.78
C ASN A 150 21.81 -5.92 -18.46
N VAL A 151 20.95 -6.31 -17.52
CA VAL A 151 21.39 -6.95 -16.27
C VAL A 151 22.04 -8.30 -16.55
N HIS A 152 21.50 -9.04 -17.51
CA HIS A 152 22.03 -10.33 -17.93
C HIS A 152 23.40 -10.21 -18.58
N SER A 153 23.60 -9.25 -19.50
CA SER A 153 24.92 -9.03 -20.11
C SER A 153 25.97 -8.53 -19.11
N GLU A 154 25.58 -7.68 -18.15
CA GLU A 154 26.48 -7.28 -17.05
C GLU A 154 26.85 -8.48 -16.17
N LEU A 155 25.90 -9.39 -15.92
CA LEU A 155 26.16 -10.62 -15.18
C LEU A 155 27.09 -11.58 -15.93
N GLU A 156 26.90 -11.77 -17.23
CA GLU A 156 27.73 -12.66 -18.07
C GLU A 156 29.18 -12.16 -18.16
N THR A 157 29.36 -10.85 -18.32
CA THR A 157 30.70 -10.25 -18.32
C THR A 157 31.41 -10.46 -16.98
N LEU A 158 30.72 -10.22 -15.86
CA LEU A 158 31.27 -10.45 -14.52
C LEU A 158 31.53 -11.95 -14.23
N SER A 159 30.66 -12.85 -14.70
CA SER A 159 30.82 -14.29 -14.48
C SER A 159 31.97 -14.88 -15.29
N ALA A 160 32.15 -14.42 -16.53
CA ALA A 160 33.28 -14.79 -17.38
C ALA A 160 34.61 -14.38 -16.74
N HIS A 161 34.69 -13.18 -16.16
CA HIS A 161 35.89 -12.72 -15.44
C HIS A 161 36.17 -13.48 -14.14
N THR A 162 35.17 -14.08 -13.51
CA THR A 162 35.31 -14.79 -12.23
C THR A 162 35.35 -16.32 -12.36
N HIS A 163 35.37 -16.85 -13.59
CA HIS A 163 35.32 -18.29 -13.90
C HIS A 163 34.19 -19.04 -13.18
N MET A 164 33.10 -18.35 -12.87
CA MET A 164 31.97 -18.92 -12.15
C MET A 164 30.92 -19.42 -13.15
N GLY A 165 30.66 -20.73 -13.15
CA GLY A 165 29.60 -21.36 -13.96
C GLY A 165 28.19 -21.01 -13.45
N LEU A 166 27.76 -19.78 -13.71
CA LEU A 166 26.41 -19.27 -13.41
C LEU A 166 25.37 -19.71 -14.47
N ASP A 167 25.81 -20.44 -15.51
CA ASP A 167 25.01 -20.88 -16.66
C ASP A 167 23.74 -21.67 -16.24
N THR A 168 23.82 -22.42 -15.14
CA THR A 168 22.69 -23.17 -14.59
C THR A 168 21.57 -22.28 -14.04
N LEU A 169 21.87 -21.02 -13.67
CA LEU A 169 20.86 -20.04 -13.28
C LEU A 169 20.18 -19.41 -14.49
N PHE A 170 20.91 -19.28 -15.61
CA PHE A 170 20.46 -18.59 -16.81
C PHE A 170 19.68 -19.49 -17.77
N ASN A 171 20.03 -20.77 -17.85
CA ASN A 171 19.34 -21.74 -18.71
C ASN A 171 17.90 -22.07 -18.29
N GLN A 172 17.43 -21.59 -17.14
CA GLN A 172 16.02 -21.72 -16.76
C GLN A 172 15.19 -20.57 -17.37
N GLN A 173 15.27 -20.44 -18.69
CA GLN A 173 14.51 -19.47 -19.46
C GLN A 173 13.05 -19.94 -19.58
N THR A 174 12.13 -19.13 -19.03
CA THR A 174 10.69 -19.11 -19.35
C THR A 174 9.97 -20.47 -19.32
N GLN A 175 9.71 -20.97 -18.10
CA GLN A 175 8.49 -21.78 -17.94
C GLN A 175 7.30 -20.90 -18.32
N THR A 176 6.56 -21.39 -19.31
CA THR A 176 5.36 -20.77 -19.87
C THR A 176 4.38 -20.38 -18.77
N VAL A 177 3.92 -19.13 -18.84
CA VAL A 177 2.94 -18.56 -17.91
C VAL A 177 1.63 -19.32 -18.08
N GLN A 178 1.41 -20.37 -17.27
CA GLN A 178 0.08 -20.92 -17.11
C GLN A 178 -0.73 -19.97 -16.24
N VAL A 179 -1.76 -19.37 -16.84
CA VAL A 179 -2.76 -18.52 -16.18
C VAL A 179 -3.56 -19.40 -15.23
N GLY A 180 -3.01 -19.62 -14.04
CA GLY A 180 -3.66 -20.36 -12.98
C GLY A 180 -4.62 -19.46 -12.19
N ASN A 181 -5.78 -20.02 -11.87
CA ASN A 181 -6.84 -19.53 -10.98
C ASN A 181 -6.34 -18.59 -9.84
N SER A 182 -7.11 -17.59 -9.39
CA SER A 182 -6.64 -16.57 -8.41
C SER A 182 -6.02 -17.12 -7.11
N LYS A 183 -6.47 -18.30 -6.62
CA LYS A 183 -5.85 -19.03 -5.49
C LYS A 183 -4.44 -19.58 -5.80
N SER A 184 -4.13 -19.81 -7.08
CA SER A 184 -2.81 -20.18 -7.62
C SER A 184 -1.85 -18.99 -7.69
N LEU A 185 -2.34 -17.74 -7.76
CA LEU A 185 -1.46 -16.56 -7.88
C LEU A 185 -0.67 -16.31 -6.58
N ILE A 186 -1.32 -16.40 -5.42
CA ILE A 186 -0.64 -16.17 -4.14
C ILE A 186 0.35 -17.30 -3.84
N SER A 187 -0.04 -18.54 -4.11
CA SER A 187 0.84 -19.70 -3.91
C SER A 187 2.02 -19.70 -4.91
N SER A 188 1.81 -19.29 -6.16
CA SER A 188 2.90 -19.13 -7.14
C SER A 188 3.84 -17.98 -6.76
N LEU A 189 3.32 -16.83 -6.31
CA LEU A 189 4.15 -15.75 -5.77
C LEU A 189 4.99 -16.20 -4.58
N TRP A 190 4.39 -16.97 -3.66
CA TRP A 190 5.08 -17.51 -2.49
C TRP A 190 6.15 -18.54 -2.88
N ASN A 191 5.82 -19.45 -3.80
CA ASN A 191 6.75 -20.46 -4.30
C ASN A 191 7.92 -19.83 -5.06
N ASP A 192 7.66 -18.84 -5.91
CA ASP A 192 8.71 -18.07 -6.60
C ASP A 192 9.63 -17.38 -5.57
N PHE A 193 9.05 -16.76 -4.54
CA PHE A 193 9.84 -16.10 -3.50
C PHE A 193 10.70 -17.10 -2.70
N LYS A 194 10.15 -18.25 -2.34
CA LYS A 194 10.86 -19.33 -1.65
C LYS A 194 11.98 -19.90 -2.51
N ASN A 195 11.72 -20.16 -3.79
CA ASN A 195 12.70 -20.68 -4.75
C ASN A 195 13.83 -19.69 -5.02
N ASP A 196 13.51 -18.40 -5.17
CA ASP A 196 14.51 -17.36 -5.36
C ASP A 196 15.37 -17.20 -4.09
N TYR A 197 14.77 -17.33 -2.90
CA TYR A 197 15.51 -17.28 -1.63
C TYR A 197 16.46 -18.47 -1.45
N THR A 198 16.01 -19.70 -1.74
CA THR A 198 16.87 -20.88 -1.64
C THR A 198 18.03 -20.83 -2.64
N LYS A 199 17.76 -20.43 -3.90
CA LYS A 199 18.79 -20.19 -4.93
C LYS A 199 19.76 -19.07 -4.53
N PHE A 200 19.25 -17.94 -4.06
CA PHE A 200 20.11 -16.85 -3.60
C PHE A 200 21.02 -17.29 -2.45
N ARG A 201 20.50 -18.08 -1.52
CA ARG A 201 21.27 -18.61 -0.39
C ARG A 201 22.34 -19.60 -0.86
N SER A 202 22.04 -20.52 -1.79
CA SER A 202 23.04 -21.45 -2.31
C SER A 202 24.17 -20.73 -3.05
N ILE A 203 23.84 -19.73 -3.87
CA ILE A 203 24.82 -18.89 -4.56
C ILE A 203 25.71 -18.13 -3.56
N LYS A 204 25.08 -17.50 -2.55
CA LYS A 204 25.82 -16.78 -1.50
C LYS A 204 26.77 -17.70 -0.72
N LEU A 205 26.38 -18.96 -0.49
CA LEU A 205 27.25 -19.96 0.13
C LEU A 205 28.39 -20.38 -0.81
N GLY A 206 28.11 -20.54 -2.11
CA GLY A 206 29.12 -20.82 -3.13
C GLY A 206 30.21 -19.75 -3.19
N PHE A 207 29.86 -18.46 -3.08
CA PHE A 207 30.82 -17.36 -3.06
C PHE A 207 31.84 -17.43 -1.91
N ARG A 208 31.50 -18.07 -0.78
CA ARG A 208 32.44 -18.22 0.35
C ARG A 208 33.61 -19.13 0.01
N SER A 209 33.42 -20.06 -0.92
CA SER A 209 34.44 -21.02 -1.39
C SER A 209 35.17 -20.57 -2.66
N SER A 210 34.72 -19.51 -3.34
CA SER A 210 35.17 -19.18 -4.71
C SER A 210 36.44 -18.32 -4.80
N GLY A 211 37.07 -17.90 -3.69
CA GLY A 211 38.28 -17.06 -3.72
C GLY A 211 38.10 -15.64 -4.31
N ILE A 212 36.89 -15.27 -4.75
CA ILE A 212 36.56 -13.99 -5.40
C ILE A 212 36.68 -12.83 -4.39
N PRO A 213 37.21 -11.66 -4.77
CA PRO A 213 37.21 -10.46 -3.93
C PRO A 213 35.80 -10.07 -3.44
N LYS A 214 35.67 -9.66 -2.17
CA LYS A 214 34.36 -9.31 -1.57
C LYS A 214 33.58 -8.23 -2.34
N VAL A 215 34.29 -7.34 -3.05
CA VAL A 215 33.68 -6.27 -3.85
C VAL A 215 32.89 -6.85 -5.03
N ASP A 216 33.49 -7.79 -5.76
CA ASP A 216 32.84 -8.43 -6.91
C ASP A 216 31.72 -9.37 -6.46
N GLN A 217 31.88 -10.07 -5.33
CA GLN A 217 30.80 -10.85 -4.72
C GLN A 217 29.56 -10.00 -4.44
N ASN A 218 29.74 -8.83 -3.83
CA ASN A 218 28.64 -7.93 -3.52
C ASN A 218 27.95 -7.40 -4.78
N ARG A 219 28.73 -7.11 -5.84
CA ARG A 219 28.19 -6.66 -7.13
C ARG A 219 27.36 -7.75 -7.81
N ILE A 220 27.89 -8.97 -7.90
CA ILE A 220 27.18 -10.11 -8.51
C ILE A 220 25.92 -10.44 -7.71
N LEU A 221 25.99 -10.48 -6.38
CA LEU A 221 24.81 -10.72 -5.53
C LEU A 221 23.72 -9.64 -5.72
N LYS A 222 24.11 -8.37 -5.90
CA LYS A 222 23.18 -7.27 -6.19
C LYS A 222 22.49 -7.46 -7.55
N LEU A 223 23.23 -7.86 -8.56
CA LEU A 223 22.69 -8.12 -9.90
C LEU A 223 21.77 -9.34 -9.92
N ILE A 224 22.16 -10.46 -9.28
CA ILE A 224 21.31 -11.65 -9.15
C ILE A 224 20.00 -11.34 -8.42
N LYS A 225 20.06 -10.53 -7.35
CA LYS A 225 18.84 -10.07 -6.66
C LYS A 225 17.94 -9.25 -7.59
N THR A 226 18.53 -8.42 -8.45
CA THR A 226 17.80 -7.59 -9.41
C THR A 226 17.18 -8.46 -10.50
N GLU A 227 17.89 -9.48 -10.99
CA GLU A 227 17.39 -10.46 -11.96
C GLU A 227 16.19 -11.23 -11.41
N PHE A 228 16.26 -11.77 -10.19
CA PHE A 228 15.12 -12.44 -9.55
C PHE A 228 13.92 -11.50 -9.37
N GLN A 229 14.16 -10.24 -9.03
CA GLN A 229 13.09 -9.24 -8.93
C GLN A 229 12.44 -8.97 -10.29
N LEU A 230 13.22 -8.79 -11.36
CA LEU A 230 12.72 -8.55 -12.71
C LEU A 230 11.95 -9.76 -13.23
N ARG A 231 12.49 -10.97 -13.08
CA ARG A 231 11.84 -12.22 -13.47
C ARG A 231 10.46 -12.38 -12.83
N ARG A 232 10.33 -12.17 -11.52
CA ARG A 232 9.03 -12.25 -10.84
C ARG A 232 8.05 -11.20 -11.37
N LYS A 233 8.51 -9.96 -11.60
CA LYS A 233 7.66 -8.90 -12.15
C LYS A 233 7.17 -9.23 -13.56
N ILE A 234 8.01 -9.85 -14.39
CA ILE A 234 7.65 -10.29 -15.74
C ILE A 234 6.61 -11.43 -15.66
N ASN A 235 6.90 -12.47 -14.87
CA ASN A 235 6.03 -13.66 -14.75
C ASN A 235 4.61 -13.31 -14.29
N HIS A 236 4.49 -12.34 -13.38
CA HIS A 236 3.20 -11.96 -12.78
C HIS A 236 2.59 -10.71 -13.41
N LEU A 237 3.19 -10.10 -14.43
CA LEU A 237 2.76 -8.79 -14.93
C LEU A 237 1.29 -8.79 -15.35
N HIS A 238 0.92 -9.73 -16.23
CA HIS A 238 -0.42 -9.81 -16.78
C HIS A 238 -1.47 -10.06 -15.69
N SER A 239 -1.18 -10.98 -14.77
CA SER A 239 -2.04 -11.28 -13.62
C SER A 239 -2.22 -10.07 -12.70
N MET A 240 -1.14 -9.33 -12.43
CA MET A 240 -1.21 -8.10 -11.61
C MET A 240 -1.98 -6.98 -12.31
N GLN A 241 -1.86 -6.84 -13.64
CA GLN A 241 -2.64 -5.87 -14.42
C GLN A 241 -4.15 -6.20 -14.40
N MET A 242 -4.51 -7.48 -14.54
CA MET A 242 -5.88 -7.97 -14.40
C MET A 242 -6.45 -7.66 -13.01
N LEU A 243 -5.71 -8.02 -11.95
CA LEU A 243 -6.10 -7.73 -10.57
C LEU A 243 -6.23 -6.23 -10.31
N PHE A 244 -5.35 -5.40 -10.87
CA PHE A 244 -5.41 -3.95 -10.72
C PHE A 244 -6.69 -3.38 -11.36
N ARG A 245 -7.10 -3.90 -12.52
CA ARG A 245 -8.35 -3.52 -13.17
C ARG A 245 -9.57 -3.89 -12.32
N SER A 246 -9.63 -5.12 -11.83
CA SER A 246 -10.72 -5.58 -10.95
C SER A 246 -10.74 -4.86 -9.61
N TRP A 247 -9.58 -4.54 -9.04
CA TRP A 247 -9.46 -3.81 -7.79
C TRP A 247 -10.14 -2.43 -7.86
N HIS A 248 -9.91 -1.68 -8.94
CA HIS A 248 -10.56 -0.38 -9.13
C HIS A 248 -12.10 -0.48 -9.16
N VAL A 249 -12.64 -1.56 -9.75
CA VAL A 249 -14.09 -1.82 -9.83
C VAL A 249 -14.67 -2.07 -8.44
N VAL A 250 -13.95 -2.74 -7.55
CA VAL A 250 -14.41 -3.01 -6.18
C VAL A 250 -14.18 -1.81 -5.26
N HIS A 251 -13.03 -1.15 -5.34
CA HIS A 251 -12.65 -0.07 -4.43
C HIS A 251 -13.52 1.18 -4.60
N LEU A 252 -13.86 1.55 -5.83
CA LEU A 252 -14.57 2.79 -6.14
C LEU A 252 -16.01 2.85 -5.57
N PRO A 253 -16.86 1.82 -5.70
CA PRO A 253 -18.20 1.82 -5.10
C PRO A 253 -18.18 2.02 -3.59
N PHE A 254 -17.31 1.31 -2.85
CA PHE A 254 -17.22 1.48 -1.40
C PHE A 254 -16.75 2.89 -1.02
N ALA A 255 -15.81 3.47 -1.77
CA ALA A 255 -15.37 4.84 -1.54
C ALA A 255 -16.51 5.85 -1.78
N LEU A 256 -17.34 5.64 -2.81
CA LEU A 256 -18.48 6.50 -3.11
C LEU A 256 -19.56 6.37 -2.04
N ILE A 257 -19.94 5.15 -1.64
CA ILE A 257 -20.91 4.90 -0.57
C ILE A 257 -20.46 5.59 0.73
N MET A 258 -19.19 5.41 1.11
CA MET A 258 -18.62 6.04 2.30
C MET A 258 -18.69 7.57 2.20
N LEU A 259 -18.31 8.15 1.06
CA LEU A 259 -18.36 9.59 0.83
C LEU A 259 -19.79 10.15 0.93
N VAL A 260 -20.76 9.48 0.32
CA VAL A 260 -22.17 9.88 0.36
C VAL A 260 -22.70 9.83 1.79
N ILE A 261 -22.46 8.73 2.51
CA ILE A 261 -22.93 8.61 3.90
C ILE A 261 -22.22 9.63 4.80
N MET A 262 -20.94 9.92 4.57
CA MET A 262 -20.20 10.96 5.31
C MET A 262 -20.83 12.34 5.09
N ILE A 263 -21.18 12.71 3.85
CA ILE A 263 -21.85 13.98 3.55
C ILE A 263 -23.21 14.04 4.25
N VAL A 264 -24.02 12.98 4.14
CA VAL A 264 -25.32 12.89 4.81
C VAL A 264 -25.15 13.01 6.33
N HIS A 265 -24.17 12.34 6.91
CA HIS A 265 -23.84 12.42 8.33
C HIS A 265 -23.50 13.85 8.75
N ILE A 266 -22.62 14.54 8.01
CA ILE A 266 -22.26 15.94 8.28
C ILE A 266 -23.50 16.84 8.21
N ILE A 267 -24.32 16.73 7.16
CA ILE A 267 -25.54 17.53 7.01
C ILE A 267 -26.48 17.30 8.19
N ILE A 268 -26.75 16.03 8.54
CA ILE A 268 -27.59 15.67 9.68
C ILE A 268 -27.04 16.31 10.96
N THR A 269 -25.75 16.13 11.26
CA THR A 269 -25.17 16.70 12.49
C THR A 269 -25.31 18.23 12.55
N LEU A 270 -25.13 18.93 11.43
CA LEU A 270 -25.31 20.38 11.35
C LEU A 270 -26.78 20.78 11.52
N THR A 271 -27.73 20.06 10.93
CA THR A 271 -29.17 20.33 11.07
C THR A 271 -29.67 20.12 12.50
N PHE A 272 -29.11 19.15 13.23
CA PHE A 272 -29.42 18.91 14.64
C PHE A 272 -28.62 19.82 15.58
N GLY A 273 -27.84 20.77 15.05
CA GLY A 273 -27.15 21.79 15.84
C GLY A 273 -25.85 21.34 16.52
N TYR A 274 -25.31 20.17 16.17
CA TYR A 274 -24.00 19.74 16.67
C TYR A 274 -22.89 20.51 15.94
N LYS A 275 -22.41 21.57 16.59
CA LYS A 275 -21.33 22.43 16.12
C LYS A 275 -20.09 22.24 17.00
N TRP A 276 -18.90 22.39 16.42
CA TRP A 276 -17.64 22.08 17.11
C TRP A 276 -17.32 23.04 18.27
N ILE A 277 -17.41 24.34 18.03
CA ILE A 277 -16.91 25.40 18.93
C ILE A 277 -18.03 26.38 19.35
N PHE A 278 -19.20 26.35 18.70
CA PHE A 278 -20.24 27.38 18.83
C PHE A 278 -21.63 26.80 19.04
#